data_AF-A0A537UZZ2-F1
#
_entry.id   AF-A0A537UZZ2-F1
#
_cell.length_a   1.000
_cell.length_b   1.000
_cell.length_c   1.000
_cell.angle_alpha   90.00
_cell.angle_beta   90.00
_cell.angle_gamma   90.00
#
_symmetry.space_group_name_H-M   'P 1'
#
loop_
_entity.id
_entity.type
_entity.pdbx_description
1 polymer ?
#
loop_
_entity_poly.entity_id
_entity_poly.type
_entity_poly.pdbx_seq_one_letter_code
_entity_poly.pdbx_strand_id
1 'polypeptide(L)'
;MRQTPLRAGDMAIGEFGGAPAATGDNGPMYAAPAYWFYEMSQAALNPSRAFADAVRLFYRNPANPLSYTAFGKTMAASLELFERSTRRYGKPEWNISSTVVGGERVPVHISTIWER
;
A
#
# COMPACT_ATOMS: atom_id res chain seq x y z
N MET A 1 -47.92 -17.56 -27.07
CA MET A 1 -47.21 -16.85 -25.98
C MET A 1 -45.74 -16.74 -26.37
N ARG A 2 -45.27 -15.55 -26.76
CA ARG A 2 -43.87 -15.30 -27.14
C ARG A 2 -43.11 -14.90 -25.86
N GLN A 3 -42.01 -15.59 -25.57
CA GLN A 3 -41.07 -15.17 -24.53
C GLN A 3 -40.24 -14.01 -25.07
N THR A 4 -40.30 -12.87 -24.40
CA THR A 4 -39.42 -11.72 -24.64
C THR A 4 -38.07 -12.00 -23.98
N PRO A 5 -36.92 -11.88 -24.66
CA PRO A 5 -35.64 -12.01 -23.99
C PRO A 5 -35.39 -10.77 -23.14
N LEU A 6 -35.04 -10.98 -21.87
CA LEU A 6 -34.55 -9.93 -20.99
C LEU A 6 -33.28 -9.33 -21.60
N ARG A 7 -33.26 -8.01 -21.73
CA ARG A 7 -32.11 -7.24 -22.22
C ARG A 7 -30.95 -7.43 -21.25
N ALA A 8 -29.81 -7.93 -21.74
CA ALA A 8 -28.54 -7.75 -21.05
C ALA A 8 -28.26 -6.24 -21.02
N GLY A 9 -28.49 -5.59 -19.87
CA GLY A 9 -28.33 -4.14 -19.78
C GLY A 9 -28.57 -3.53 -18.40
N ASP A 10 -29.60 -3.92 -17.65
CA ASP A 10 -30.02 -3.13 -16.48
C ASP A 10 -30.14 -3.95 -15.20
N MET A 11 -29.01 -4.11 -14.51
CA MET A 11 -28.84 -4.01 -13.04
C MET A 11 -27.46 -4.58 -12.67
N ALA A 12 -26.42 -3.81 -12.91
CA ALA A 12 -25.12 -4.06 -12.32
C ALA A 12 -25.11 -3.49 -10.89
N ILE A 13 -25.18 -4.37 -9.90
CA ILE A 13 -24.79 -4.03 -8.53
C ILE A 13 -23.30 -3.70 -8.58
N GLY A 14 -22.95 -2.40 -8.59
CA GLY A 14 -21.56 -1.95 -8.54
C GLY A 14 -21.16 -0.87 -9.55
N GLU A 15 -21.99 0.13 -9.82
CA GLU A 15 -21.52 1.36 -10.48
C GLU A 15 -20.67 2.21 -9.51
N PHE A 16 -19.52 1.69 -9.11
CA PHE A 16 -18.47 2.43 -8.41
C PHE A 16 -17.33 2.67 -9.39
N GLY A 17 -17.22 3.90 -9.88
CA GLY A 17 -16.01 4.37 -10.55
C GLY A 17 -16.12 4.47 -12.06
N GLY A 18 -17.04 5.31 -12.56
CA GLY A 18 -16.66 6.12 -13.70
C GLY A 18 -15.47 6.99 -13.29
N ALA A 19 -14.35 6.93 -14.02
CA ALA A 19 -13.24 7.85 -13.78
C ALA A 19 -13.80 9.27 -13.76
N PRO A 20 -13.52 10.10 -12.74
CA PRO A 20 -14.03 11.47 -12.73
C PRO A 20 -13.62 12.12 -14.05
N ALA A 21 -14.60 12.70 -14.75
CA ALA A 21 -14.32 13.48 -15.95
C ALA A 21 -13.16 14.41 -15.62
N ALA A 22 -12.05 14.29 -16.37
CA ALA A 22 -10.82 15.01 -16.11
C ALA A 22 -11.18 16.50 -15.97
N THR A 23 -11.21 16.97 -14.73
CA THR A 23 -11.66 18.32 -14.42
C THR A 23 -10.51 19.19 -14.90
N GLY A 24 -10.72 19.86 -16.03
CA GLY A 24 -9.70 20.59 -16.76
C GLY A 24 -9.00 21.62 -15.89
N ASP A 25 -7.67 21.66 -16.01
CA ASP A 25 -6.69 22.72 -15.70
C ASP A 25 -6.79 23.50 -14.37
N ASN A 26 -7.75 23.19 -13.51
CA ASN A 26 -8.08 23.92 -12.29
C ASN A 26 -8.47 22.94 -11.18
N GLY A 27 -7.53 22.06 -10.80
CA GLY A 27 -7.59 21.49 -9.45
C GLY A 27 -7.67 22.65 -8.45
N PRO A 28 -8.32 22.49 -7.27
CA PRO A 28 -8.46 23.60 -6.32
C PRO A 28 -7.09 24.25 -6.14
N MET A 29 -6.99 25.58 -6.11
CA MET A 29 -5.71 26.34 -6.08
C MET A 29 -4.66 25.81 -5.06
N TYR A 30 -5.11 25.04 -4.07
CA TYR A 30 -4.29 24.37 -3.06
C TYR A 30 -3.81 22.95 -3.41
N ALA A 31 -4.40 22.26 -4.40
CA ALA A 31 -4.03 20.91 -4.79
C ALA A 31 -2.62 20.83 -5.38
N ALA A 32 -2.22 21.80 -6.22
CA ALA A 32 -0.87 21.80 -6.77
C ALA A 32 0.20 22.00 -5.68
N PRO A 33 0.13 23.03 -4.81
CA PRO A 33 1.07 23.14 -3.69
C PRO A 33 1.01 21.95 -2.71
N ALA A 34 -0.18 21.46 -2.37
CA ALA A 34 -0.32 20.31 -1.46
C ALA A 34 0.29 19.03 -2.05
N TYR A 35 0.12 18.79 -3.35
CA TYR A 35 0.75 17.67 -4.05
C TYR A 35 2.27 17.80 -4.07
N TRP A 36 2.81 18.99 -4.31
CA TRP A 36 4.25 19.23 -4.23
C TRP A 36 4.81 18.99 -2.82
N PHE A 37 4.12 19.45 -1.77
CA PHE A 37 4.51 19.13 -0.39
C PHE A 37 4.50 17.62 -0.13
N TYR A 38 3.50 16.91 -0.65
CA TYR A 38 3.43 15.46 -0.56
C TYR A 38 4.63 14.80 -1.27
N GLU A 39 4.88 15.13 -2.54
CA GLU A 39 6.01 14.58 -3.30
C GLU A 39 7.36 14.89 -2.65
N MET A 40 7.55 16.12 -2.15
CA MET A 40 8.75 16.50 -1.40
C MET A 40 8.88 15.69 -0.11
N SER A 41 7.79 15.50 0.64
CA SER A 41 7.82 14.68 1.85
C SER A 41 8.20 13.23 1.52
N GLN A 42 7.68 12.67 0.42
CA GLN A 42 8.00 11.33 -0.04
C GLN A 42 9.45 11.21 -0.49
N ALA A 43 9.97 12.21 -1.21
CA ALA A 43 11.37 12.27 -1.61
C ALA A 43 12.31 12.33 -0.40
N ALA A 44 11.93 13.09 0.64
CA ALA A 44 12.71 13.20 1.88
C ALA A 44 12.78 11.88 2.66
N LEU A 45 11.79 10.99 2.54
CA LEU A 45 11.77 9.71 3.27
C LEU A 45 12.92 8.76 2.88
N ASN A 46 13.46 8.84 1.66
CA ASN A 46 14.57 7.97 1.23
C ASN A 46 15.83 8.15 2.10
N PRO A 47 16.45 9.35 2.18
CA PRO A 47 17.60 9.56 3.06
C PRO A 47 17.26 9.39 4.54
N SER A 48 16.05 9.76 4.97
CA SER A 48 15.63 9.57 6.37
C SER A 48 15.59 8.09 6.78
N ARG A 49 15.16 7.19 5.89
CA ARG A 49 15.18 5.74 6.15
C ARG A 49 16.61 5.19 6.25
N ALA A 50 17.51 5.62 5.37
CA ALA A 50 18.93 5.23 5.45
C ALA A 50 19.58 5.67 6.78
N PHE A 51 19.27 6.89 7.22
CA PHE A 51 19.70 7.38 8.54
C PHE A 51 19.10 6.55 9.67
N ALA A 52 17.79 6.25 9.63
CA ALA A 52 17.13 5.44 10.63
C ALA A 52 17.74 4.04 10.76
N ASP A 53 18.08 3.40 9.64
CA ASP A 53 18.77 2.11 9.63
C ASP A 53 20.17 2.18 10.26
N ALA A 54 20.94 3.24 9.98
CA ALA A 54 22.26 3.45 10.57
C ALA A 54 22.18 3.65 12.10
N VAL A 55 21.25 4.48 12.57
CA VAL A 55 21.05 4.72 14.01
C VAL A 55 20.52 3.45 14.69
N ARG A 56 19.65 2.68 14.03
CA ARG A 56 19.17 1.39 14.53
C ARG A 56 20.34 0.41 14.68
N LEU A 57 21.26 0.36 13.72
CA LEU A 57 22.47 -0.47 13.83
C LEU A 57 23.30 -0.08 15.05
N PHE A 58 23.45 1.22 15.32
CA PHE A 58 24.15 1.70 16.51
C PHE A 58 23.50 1.22 17.82
N TYR A 59 22.16 1.30 17.93
CA TYR A 59 21.45 0.84 19.14
C TYR A 59 21.34 -0.70 19.26
N ARG A 60 21.62 -1.45 18.19
CA ARG A 60 21.69 -2.92 18.22
C ARG A 60 23.13 -3.45 18.36
N ASN A 61 24.13 -2.59 18.25
CA ASN A 61 25.53 -3.02 18.33
C ASN A 61 25.85 -3.50 19.76
N PRO A 62 26.29 -4.75 19.97
CA PRO A 62 26.61 -5.28 21.29
C PRO A 62 27.80 -4.56 21.96
N ALA A 63 28.65 -3.88 21.19
CA ALA A 63 29.73 -3.05 21.73
C ALA A 63 29.23 -1.71 22.31
N ASN A 64 27.98 -1.33 22.04
CA ASN A 64 27.35 -0.14 22.62
C ASN A 64 26.60 -0.51 23.91
N PRO A 65 27.01 -0.02 25.10
CA PRO A 65 26.33 -0.33 26.36
C PRO A 65 24.84 0.05 26.37
N LEU A 66 24.45 1.07 25.60
CA LEU A 66 23.05 1.50 25.50
C LEU A 66 22.15 0.41 24.91
N SER A 67 22.69 -0.52 24.11
CA SER A 67 21.93 -1.61 23.47
C SER A 67 21.27 -2.56 24.48
N TYR A 68 21.82 -2.67 25.69
CA TYR A 68 21.30 -3.54 26.74
C TYR A 68 20.17 -2.87 27.56
N THR A 69 20.07 -1.55 27.50
CA THR A 69 19.09 -0.76 28.27
C THR A 69 17.70 -0.84 27.64
N ALA A 70 16.66 -0.60 28.45
CA ALA A 70 15.28 -0.49 27.93
C ALA A 70 15.15 0.64 26.90
N PHE A 71 15.80 1.78 27.17
CA PHE A 71 15.79 2.93 26.25
C PHE A 71 16.39 2.58 24.88
N GLY A 72 17.59 1.98 24.85
CA GLY A 72 18.22 1.60 23.58
C GLY A 72 17.41 0.60 22.77
N LYS A 73 16.77 -0.38 23.44
CA LYS A 73 15.85 -1.31 22.81
C LYS A 73 14.62 -0.61 22.22
N THR A 74 14.01 0.31 22.97
CA THR A 74 12.88 1.12 22.50
C THR A 74 13.29 1.98 21.30
N MET A 75 14.45 2.64 21.34
CA MET A 75 14.96 3.43 20.21
C MET A 75 15.16 2.57 18.96
N ALA A 76 15.79 1.40 19.08
CA ALA A 76 15.98 0.48 17.96
C ALA A 76 14.64 0.02 17.36
N ALA A 77 13.65 -0.31 18.20
CA ALA A 77 12.32 -0.72 17.75
C ALA A 77 11.56 0.43 17.06
N SER A 78 11.63 1.65 17.61
CA SER A 78 11.01 2.83 17.01
C SER A 78 11.60 3.16 15.64
N LEU A 79 12.91 3.04 15.47
CA LEU A 79 13.58 3.24 14.18
C LEU A 79 13.20 2.16 13.16
N GLU A 80 13.04 0.91 13.61
CA GLU A 80 12.51 -0.16 12.75
C GLU A 80 11.08 0.12 12.30
N LEU A 81 10.21 0.55 13.23
CA LEU A 81 8.84 0.92 12.92
C LEU A 81 8.78 2.11 11.95
N PHE A 82 9.63 3.13 12.15
CA PHE A 82 9.74 4.27 11.25
C PHE A 82 10.11 3.82 9.83
N GLU A 83 11.12 2.96 9.69
CA GLU A 83 11.54 2.42 8.41
C GLU A 83 10.39 1.69 7.71
N ARG A 84 9.74 0.74 8.42
CA ARG A 84 8.69 -0.09 7.82
C ARG A 84 7.43 0.69 7.49
N SER A 85 7.07 1.69 8.29
CA SER A 85 5.86 2.50 8.07
C SER A 85 6.02 3.51 6.93
N THR A 86 7.25 3.90 6.60
CA THR A 86 7.56 4.86 5.54
C THR A 86 8.03 4.21 4.24
N ARG A 87 8.26 2.89 4.24
CA ARG A 87 8.59 2.12 3.03
C ARG A 87 7.32 1.87 2.21
N ARG A 88 7.40 2.09 0.89
CA ARG A 88 6.39 1.64 -0.07
C ARG A 88 6.64 0.18 -0.42
N TYR A 89 5.62 -0.65 -0.25
CA TYR A 89 5.65 -2.05 -0.69
C TYR A 89 4.88 -2.17 -2.01
N GLY A 90 5.43 -2.95 -2.94
CA GLY A 90 4.70 -3.34 -4.15
C GLY A 90 3.56 -4.31 -3.81
N LYS A 91 2.70 -4.58 -4.80
CA LYS A 91 1.70 -5.64 -4.69
C LYS A 91 2.42 -6.99 -4.48
N PRO A 92 2.21 -7.69 -3.37
CA PRO A 92 2.81 -9.02 -3.18
C PRO A 92 2.15 -10.05 -4.10
N GLU A 93 2.85 -11.15 -4.36
CA GLU A 93 2.22 -12.33 -4.95
C GLU A 93 1.22 -12.94 -3.97
N TRP A 94 0.12 -13.49 -4.50
CA TRP A 94 -0.92 -14.08 -3.67
C TRP A 94 -0.47 -15.38 -3.00
N ASN A 95 0.45 -16.13 -3.62
CA ASN A 95 0.93 -17.42 -3.12
C ASN A 95 -0.18 -18.43 -2.75
N ILE A 96 -1.32 -18.38 -3.45
CA ILE A 96 -2.46 -19.28 -3.27
C ILE A 96 -2.74 -19.96 -4.61
N SER A 97 -2.50 -21.27 -4.68
CA SER A 97 -2.71 -22.07 -5.90
C SER A 97 -4.02 -22.86 -5.89
N SER A 98 -4.56 -23.19 -4.71
CA SER A 98 -5.84 -23.91 -4.57
C SER A 98 -6.51 -23.60 -3.24
N THR A 99 -7.81 -23.82 -3.17
CA THR A 99 -8.63 -23.74 -1.96
C THR A 99 -9.61 -24.92 -1.91
N VAL A 100 -10.30 -25.10 -0.78
CA VAL A 100 -11.33 -26.13 -0.62
C VAL A 100 -12.71 -25.48 -0.69
N VAL A 101 -13.58 -25.99 -1.56
CA VAL A 101 -14.98 -25.58 -1.68
C VAL A 101 -15.85 -26.83 -1.61
N GLY A 102 -16.74 -26.91 -0.62
CA GLY A 102 -17.62 -28.09 -0.48
C GLY A 102 -16.90 -29.43 -0.28
N GLY A 103 -15.66 -29.41 0.24
CA GLY A 103 -14.83 -30.62 0.42
C GLY A 103 -13.97 -31.00 -0.79
N GLU A 104 -14.11 -30.32 -1.92
CA GLU A 104 -13.30 -30.53 -3.12
C GLU A 104 -12.19 -29.48 -3.23
N ARG A 105 -10.99 -29.89 -3.70
CA ARG A 105 -9.87 -28.99 -3.95
C ARG A 105 -10.01 -28.34 -5.32
N VAL A 106 -10.15 -27.01 -5.34
CA VAL A 106 -10.36 -26.20 -6.55
C VAL A 106 -9.15 -25.27 -6.78
N PRO A 107 -8.63 -25.14 -8.01
CA PRO A 107 -7.55 -24.20 -8.31
C PRO A 107 -7.99 -22.73 -8.18
N VAL A 108 -7.07 -21.86 -7.78
CA VAL A 108 -7.30 -20.40 -7.68
C VAL A 108 -6.69 -19.69 -8.89
N HIS A 109 -7.47 -18.82 -9.54
CA HIS A 109 -7.03 -17.97 -10.65
C HIS A 109 -7.13 -16.49 -10.25
N ILE A 110 -6.05 -15.74 -10.45
CA ILE A 110 -5.97 -14.32 -10.10
C ILE A 110 -6.32 -13.49 -11.33
N SER A 111 -7.33 -12.63 -11.21
CA SER A 111 -7.71 -11.66 -12.23
C SER A 111 -7.51 -10.23 -11.74
N THR A 112 -6.80 -9.40 -12.52
CA THR A 112 -6.69 -7.96 -12.27
C THR A 112 -7.87 -7.25 -12.94
N ILE A 113 -8.75 -6.63 -12.13
CA ILE A 113 -9.95 -5.92 -12.63
C ILE A 113 -9.67 -4.50 -13.11
N TRP A 114 -8.52 -3.93 -12.74
CA TRP A 114 -8.09 -2.60 -13.15
C TRP A 114 -6.57 -2.45 -13.04
N GLU A 115 -5.98 -1.78 -14.03
CA GLU A 115 -4.57 -1.37 -14.09
C GLU A 115 -4.52 0.05 -14.66
N ARG A 116 -3.55 0.86 -14.21
CA ARG A 116 -3.44 2.29 -14.54
C ARG A 116 -2.77 2.52 -15.88
#